data_AF-I0R4I6-F1
#
_entry.id   AF-I0R4I6-F1
#
_cell.length_a   1.000
_cell.length_b   1.000
_cell.length_c   1.000
_cell.angle_alpha   90.00
_cell.angle_beta   90.00
_cell.angle_gamma   90.00
#
_symmetry.space_group_name_H-M   'P 1'
#
loop_
_entity.id
_entity.type
_entity.pdbx_description
1 polymer ?
#
loop_
_entity_poly.entity_id
_entity_poly.type
_entity_poly.pdbx_seq_one_letter_code
_entity_poly.pdbx_strand_id
1 'polypeptide(L)'
;MKEAVRLIKDCIKKGISFNQETTLSGRSIINNILNAKKSGFKIKLHYVGLESSKLAIQRVADRVNKGGHGIPKEDIERRYNTSLSNLKEVIPLLDNLYIYDNSKYRNLQKVAQLDGSNIISLKQDCDWIKNIIADTVIPLDERKNIENMITK
;
A
#
# COMPACT_ATOMS: atom_id res chain seq x y z
N MET A 1 -1.87 -5.01 -22.44
CA MET A 1 -2.54 -4.14 -21.45
C MET A 1 -4.07 -4.11 -21.57
N LYS A 2 -4.65 -4.09 -22.79
CA LYS A 2 -6.11 -4.07 -23.00
C LYS A 2 -6.87 -5.27 -22.40
N GLU A 3 -6.31 -6.48 -22.52
CA GLU A 3 -6.94 -7.70 -22.00
C GLU A 3 -7.05 -7.72 -20.47
N ALA A 4 -6.03 -7.31 -19.73
CA ALA A 4 -6.10 -7.24 -18.27
C ALA A 4 -7.18 -6.27 -17.78
N VAL A 5 -7.31 -5.11 -18.43
CA VAL A 5 -8.38 -4.13 -18.13
C VAL A 5 -9.75 -4.73 -18.42
N ARG A 6 -9.89 -5.48 -19.52
CA ARG A 6 -11.15 -6.17 -19.87
C ARG A 6 -11.53 -7.22 -18.82
N LEU A 7 -10.59 -8.08 -18.44
CA LEU A 7 -10.81 -9.15 -17.46
C LEU A 7 -11.23 -8.58 -16.10
N ILE A 8 -10.58 -7.52 -15.61
CA ILE A 8 -10.97 -6.88 -14.35
C ILE A 8 -12.41 -6.35 -14.43
N LYS A 9 -12.78 -5.67 -15.52
CA LYS A 9 -14.15 -5.18 -15.73
C LYS A 9 -15.16 -6.33 -15.77
N ASP A 10 -14.83 -7.43 -16.45
CA ASP A 10 -15.69 -8.61 -16.53
C ASP A 10 -15.88 -9.28 -15.16
N CYS A 11 -14.81 -9.42 -14.38
CA CYS A 11 -14.88 -9.96 -13.02
C CYS A 11 -15.78 -9.09 -12.13
N ILE A 12 -15.59 -7.76 -12.14
CA ILE A 12 -16.42 -6.83 -11.37
C ILE A 12 -17.88 -6.95 -11.80
N LYS A 13 -18.17 -6.92 -13.11
CA LYS A 13 -19.54 -7.03 -13.64
C LYS A 13 -20.22 -8.34 -13.25
N LYS A 14 -19.46 -9.45 -13.19
CA LYS A 14 -19.97 -10.78 -12.90
C LYS A 14 -19.95 -11.15 -11.41
N GLY A 15 -19.44 -10.29 -10.53
CA GLY A 15 -19.29 -10.61 -9.11
C GLY A 15 -18.23 -11.69 -8.83
N ILE A 16 -17.26 -11.89 -9.73
CA ILE A 16 -16.23 -12.92 -9.60
C ILE A 16 -15.03 -12.35 -8.86
N SER A 17 -14.62 -13.00 -7.76
CA SER A 17 -13.41 -12.64 -7.00
C SER A 17 -12.15 -12.71 -7.86
N PHE A 18 -11.25 -11.74 -7.69
CA PHE A 18 -9.98 -11.67 -8.43
C PHE A 18 -8.89 -10.98 -7.60
N ASN A 19 -7.63 -11.14 -8.01
CA ASN A 19 -6.51 -10.37 -7.50
C ASN A 19 -5.91 -9.49 -8.62
N GLN A 20 -5.38 -8.33 -8.24
CA GLN A 20 -4.67 -7.44 -9.14
C GLN A 20 -3.35 -7.01 -8.49
N GLU A 21 -2.23 -7.41 -9.07
CA GLU A 21 -0.91 -6.89 -8.69
C GLU A 21 -0.72 -5.48 -9.26
N THR A 22 -0.17 -4.58 -8.46
CA THR A 22 0.07 -3.19 -8.84
C THR A 22 1.13 -2.55 -7.94
N THR A 23 1.77 -1.50 -8.43
CA THR A 23 2.62 -0.62 -7.61
C THR A 23 1.82 0.38 -6.78
N LEU A 24 0.49 0.37 -6.89
CA LEU A 24 -0.42 1.37 -6.30
C LEU A 24 -0.12 2.81 -6.75
N SER A 25 0.69 3.02 -7.78
CA SER A 25 1.12 4.37 -8.23
C SER A 25 0.31 4.92 -9.41
N GLY A 26 -0.68 4.16 -9.92
CA GLY A 26 -1.52 4.55 -11.06
C GLY A 26 -2.97 4.79 -10.67
N ARG A 27 -3.67 5.71 -11.34
CA ARG A 27 -5.10 5.97 -11.05
C ARG A 27 -6.03 4.82 -11.43
N SER A 28 -5.62 3.93 -12.32
CA SER A 28 -6.44 2.78 -12.75
C SER A 28 -6.81 1.85 -11.60
N ILE A 29 -5.90 1.57 -10.66
CA ILE A 29 -6.19 0.72 -9.50
C ILE A 29 -7.17 1.40 -8.53
N ILE A 30 -7.07 2.72 -8.34
CA ILE A 30 -7.99 3.49 -7.50
C ILE A 30 -9.41 3.39 -8.07
N ASN A 31 -9.54 3.61 -9.38
CA ASN A 31 -10.81 3.45 -10.08
C ASN A 31 -11.36 2.01 -9.98
N ASN A 32 -10.50 1.00 -10.07
CA ASN A 32 -10.92 -0.40 -9.91
C ASN A 32 -11.43 -0.68 -8.49
N ILE A 33 -10.75 -0.18 -7.45
CA ILE A 33 -11.20 -0.30 -6.05
C ILE A 33 -12.58 0.34 -5.87
N LEU A 34 -12.77 1.57 -6.37
CA LEU A 34 -14.05 2.27 -6.31
C LEU A 34 -15.16 1.52 -7.04
N ASN A 35 -14.89 1.02 -8.25
CA ASN A 35 -15.89 0.28 -9.03
C ASN A 35 -16.24 -1.07 -8.39
N ALA A 36 -15.25 -1.79 -7.86
CA ALA A 36 -15.46 -3.04 -7.14
C ALA A 36 -16.30 -2.80 -5.86
N LYS A 37 -15.98 -1.76 -5.07
CA LYS A 37 -16.78 -1.36 -3.90
C LYS A 37 -18.23 -1.05 -4.27
N LYS A 38 -18.45 -0.24 -5.31
CA LYS A 38 -19.80 0.07 -5.82
C LYS A 38 -20.56 -1.18 -6.27
N SER A 39 -19.84 -2.23 -6.68
CA SER A 39 -20.42 -3.51 -7.11
C SER A 39 -20.54 -4.52 -5.97
N GLY A 40 -20.36 -4.11 -4.71
CA GLY A 40 -20.55 -4.95 -3.53
C GLY A 40 -19.37 -5.85 -3.15
N PHE A 41 -18.19 -5.64 -3.74
CA PHE A 41 -17.01 -6.43 -3.38
C PHE A 41 -16.46 -6.04 -2.02
N LYS A 42 -15.88 -7.02 -1.34
CA LYS A 42 -14.92 -6.78 -0.26
C LYS A 42 -13.53 -6.54 -0.85
N ILE A 43 -12.87 -5.47 -0.41
CA ILE A 43 -11.53 -5.08 -0.83
C ILE A 43 -10.54 -5.44 0.28
N LYS A 44 -9.65 -6.37 -0.06
CA LYS A 44 -8.52 -6.77 0.77
C LYS A 44 -7.22 -6.29 0.11
N LEU A 45 -6.46 -5.47 0.80
CA LEU A 45 -5.16 -4.98 0.33
C LEU A 45 -4.02 -5.59 1.14
N HIS A 46 -3.06 -6.17 0.43
CA HIS A 46 -1.74 -6.52 0.97
C HIS A 46 -0.73 -5.53 0.39
N TYR A 47 -0.22 -4.63 1.23
CA TYR A 47 0.76 -3.61 0.84
C TYR A 47 2.15 -4.02 1.33
N VAL A 48 3.12 -4.06 0.43
CA VAL A 48 4.53 -4.31 0.78
C VAL A 48 5.31 -3.04 0.52
N GLY A 49 5.85 -2.44 1.58
CA GLY A 49 6.61 -1.21 1.52
C GLY A 49 8.05 -1.35 1.99
N LEU A 50 8.77 -0.24 1.86
CA LEU A 50 10.13 -0.03 2.33
C LEU A 50 10.17 1.26 3.13
N GLU A 51 11.16 1.41 3.99
CA GLU A 51 11.37 2.60 4.81
C GLU A 51 11.75 3.84 3.98
N SER A 52 12.31 3.66 2.77
CA SER A 52 12.72 4.78 1.91
C SER A 52 12.77 4.44 0.43
N SER A 53 12.61 5.47 -0.41
CA SER A 53 12.87 5.39 -1.86
C SER A 53 14.33 5.10 -2.17
N LYS A 54 15.27 5.60 -1.35
CA LYS A 54 16.71 5.32 -1.47
C LYS A 54 17.00 3.83 -1.43
N LEU A 55 16.34 3.10 -0.52
CA LEU A 55 16.46 1.64 -0.43
C LEU A 55 15.88 0.95 -1.67
N ALA A 56 14.77 1.45 -2.23
CA ALA A 56 14.22 0.93 -3.47
C ALA A 56 15.20 1.09 -4.65
N ILE A 57 15.82 2.28 -4.77
CA ILE A 57 16.84 2.58 -5.78
C ILE A 57 18.03 1.63 -5.63
N GLN A 58 18.54 1.46 -4.40
CA GLN A 58 19.66 0.57 -4.12
C GLN A 58 19.35 -0.87 -4.55
N ARG A 59 18.16 -1.38 -4.21
CA ARG A 59 17.75 -2.74 -4.58
C ARG A 59 17.60 -2.95 -6.09
N VAL A 60 17.15 -1.92 -6.81
CA VAL A 60 17.12 -1.98 -8.28
C VAL A 60 18.54 -2.00 -8.83
N ALA A 61 19.46 -1.19 -8.29
CA ALA A 61 20.87 -1.20 -8.70
C ALA A 61 21.51 -2.58 -8.45
N ASP A 62 21.30 -3.18 -7.27
CA ASP A 62 21.80 -4.52 -6.93
C ASP A 62 21.25 -5.59 -7.88
N ARG A 63 19.98 -5.49 -8.27
CA ARG A 63 19.35 -6.39 -9.25
C ARG A 63 19.97 -6.22 -10.64
N VAL A 64 20.22 -4.99 -11.07
CA VAL A 64 20.86 -4.70 -12.37
C VAL A 64 22.28 -5.26 -12.39
N ASN A 65 23.04 -5.11 -11.31
CA ASN A 65 24.37 -5.70 -11.17
C ASN A 65 24.36 -7.23 -11.25
N LYS A 66 23.22 -7.87 -10.96
CA LYS A 66 23.01 -9.32 -11.09
C LYS A 66 22.37 -9.73 -12.44
N GLY A 67 22.32 -8.82 -13.41
CA GLY A 67 21.79 -9.07 -14.76
C GLY A 67 20.28 -8.87 -14.93
N GLY A 68 19.60 -8.25 -13.97
CA GLY A 68 18.17 -7.95 -14.09
C GLY A 68 17.86 -6.61 -14.78
N HIS A 69 16.58 -6.33 -15.01
CA HIS A 69 16.12 -5.09 -15.65
C HIS A 69 16.23 -3.86 -14.74
N GLY A 70 16.69 -2.74 -15.29
CA GLY A 70 16.78 -1.45 -14.61
C GLY A 70 15.47 -0.65 -14.68
N ILE A 71 15.33 0.33 -13.78
CA ILE A 71 14.25 1.33 -13.81
C ILE A 71 14.92 2.68 -13.52
N PRO A 72 14.58 3.77 -14.23
CA PRO A 72 15.13 5.10 -13.93
C PRO A 72 14.84 5.51 -12.49
N LYS A 73 15.79 6.18 -11.84
CA LYS A 73 15.69 6.53 -10.40
C LYS A 73 14.50 7.44 -10.13
N GLU A 74 14.29 8.40 -11.02
CA GLU A 74 13.20 9.37 -10.97
C GLU A 74 11.84 8.65 -10.99
N ASP A 75 11.74 7.57 -11.76
CA ASP A 75 10.55 6.75 -11.87
C ASP A 75 10.32 5.90 -10.61
N ILE A 76 11.39 5.41 -9.97
CA ILE A 76 11.32 4.71 -8.69
C ILE A 76 10.83 5.66 -7.60
N GLU A 77 11.43 6.84 -7.47
CA GLU A 77 11.06 7.84 -6.46
C GLU A 77 9.63 8.33 -6.63
N ARG A 78 9.24 8.67 -7.87
CA ARG A 78 7.87 9.09 -8.19
C ARG A 78 6.87 8.01 -7.83
N ARG A 79 7.11 6.76 -8.20
CA ARG A 79 6.19 5.64 -7.90
C ARG A 79 6.13 5.35 -6.41
N TYR A 80 7.25 5.41 -5.69
CA TYR A 80 7.30 5.26 -4.23
C TYR A 80 6.43 6.31 -3.52
N ASN A 81 6.62 7.59 -3.84
CA ASN A 81 5.85 8.66 -3.20
C ASN A 81 4.35 8.56 -3.56
N THR A 82 4.06 8.28 -4.83
CA THR A 82 2.67 8.16 -5.31
C THR A 82 1.97 6.95 -4.71
N SER A 83 2.66 5.82 -4.51
CA SER A 83 2.07 4.63 -3.90
C SER A 83 1.68 4.88 -2.44
N LEU A 84 2.52 5.59 -1.68
CA LEU A 84 2.20 5.96 -0.29
C LEU A 84 1.05 6.96 -0.21
N SER A 85 1.01 7.96 -1.09
CA SER A 85 -0.12 8.90 -1.17
C SER A 85 -1.42 8.19 -1.51
N ASN A 86 -1.40 7.32 -2.52
CA ASN A 86 -2.57 6.54 -2.91
C ASN A 86 -2.97 5.53 -1.83
N LEU A 87 -2.02 4.98 -1.07
CA LEU A 87 -2.32 4.13 0.09
C LEU A 87 -3.18 4.89 1.11
N LYS A 88 -2.79 6.12 1.47
CA LYS A 88 -3.60 6.99 2.34
C LYS A 88 -5.00 7.22 1.78
N GLU A 89 -5.10 7.50 0.48
CA GLU A 89 -6.39 7.72 -0.19
C GLU A 89 -7.31 6.49 -0.16
N VAL A 90 -6.77 5.28 -0.34
CA VAL A 90 -7.60 4.07 -0.44
C VAL A 90 -7.92 3.43 0.90
N ILE A 91 -7.19 3.70 1.99
CA ILE A 91 -7.43 3.10 3.31
C ILE A 91 -8.91 3.15 3.72
N PRO A 92 -9.64 4.29 3.61
CA PRO A 92 -11.05 4.35 3.98
C PRO A 92 -11.97 3.46 3.11
N LEU A 93 -11.49 3.00 1.97
CA LEU A 93 -12.21 2.14 1.02
C LEU A 93 -11.91 0.65 1.22
N LEU A 94 -11.07 0.27 2.19
CA LEU A 94 -10.66 -1.13 2.39
C LEU A 94 -11.52 -1.80 3.46
N ASP A 95 -11.87 -3.07 3.25
CA ASP A 95 -12.41 -3.90 4.33
C ASP A 95 -11.27 -4.46 5.17
N ASN A 96 -10.18 -4.90 4.52
CA ASN A 96 -9.02 -5.39 5.25
C ASN A 96 -7.73 -4.83 4.64
N LEU A 97 -6.83 -4.41 5.51
CA LEU A 97 -5.50 -3.95 5.14
C LEU A 97 -4.45 -4.73 5.91
N TYR A 98 -3.45 -5.22 5.19
CA TYR A 98 -2.25 -5.82 5.74
C TYR A 98 -1.04 -5.10 5.15
N ILE A 99 -0.20 -4.56 6.02
CA ILE A 99 1.00 -3.85 5.62
C ILE A 99 2.22 -4.64 6.07
N TYR A 100 3.17 -4.80 5.16
CA TYR A 100 4.43 -5.46 5.40
C TYR A 100 5.60 -4.52 5.16
N ASP A 101 6.53 -4.49 6.10
CA ASP A 101 7.85 -3.90 5.91
C ASP A 101 8.76 -4.97 5.32
N ASN A 102 9.45 -4.61 4.23
CA ASN A 102 10.44 -5.45 3.60
C ASN A 102 11.79 -4.76 3.58
N SER A 103 12.10 -3.86 4.51
CA SER A 103 13.32 -3.04 4.46
C SER A 103 14.58 -3.86 4.76
N LYS A 104 14.45 -4.86 5.63
CA LYS A 104 15.54 -5.78 5.99
C LYS A 104 15.60 -6.98 5.02
N TYR A 105 16.82 -7.38 4.65
CA TYR A 105 17.03 -8.50 3.72
C TYR A 105 16.44 -9.80 4.27
N ARG A 106 15.61 -10.48 3.45
CA ARG A 106 14.93 -11.75 3.79
C ARG A 106 14.14 -11.71 5.11
N ASN A 107 13.65 -10.55 5.50
CA ASN A 107 12.87 -10.36 6.72
C ASN A 107 11.62 -9.53 6.40
N LEU A 108 10.63 -10.18 5.79
CA LEU A 108 9.32 -9.58 5.55
C LEU A 108 8.52 -9.63 6.85
N GLN A 109 8.15 -8.47 7.38
CA GLN A 109 7.44 -8.37 8.66
C GLN A 109 6.09 -7.70 8.47
N LYS A 110 5.02 -8.30 9.00
CA LYS A 110 3.73 -7.61 9.08
C LYS A 110 3.83 -6.51 10.14
N VAL A 111 3.62 -5.26 9.72
CA VAL A 111 3.81 -4.07 10.56
C VAL A 111 2.50 -3.34 10.86
N ALA A 112 1.45 -3.58 10.08
CA ALA A 112 0.11 -3.14 10.45
C ALA A 112 -0.97 -4.08 9.91
N GLN A 113 -2.11 -4.11 10.62
CA GLN A 113 -3.34 -4.76 10.17
C GLN A 113 -4.54 -3.92 10.60
N LEU A 114 -5.44 -3.65 9.65
CA LEU A 114 -6.71 -2.97 9.91
C LEU A 114 -7.89 -3.81 9.40
N ASP A 115 -9.01 -3.73 10.12
CA ASP A 115 -10.32 -4.24 9.72
C ASP A 115 -11.30 -3.06 9.66
N GLY A 116 -11.58 -2.59 8.44
CA GLY A 116 -12.14 -1.27 8.19
C GLY A 116 -11.28 -0.16 8.80
N SER A 117 -11.89 0.65 9.66
CA SER A 117 -11.20 1.69 10.44
C SER A 117 -10.52 1.17 11.71
N ASN A 118 -10.74 -0.08 12.11
CA ASN A 118 -10.21 -0.60 13.36
C ASN A 118 -8.76 -1.07 13.20
N ILE A 119 -7.85 -0.52 14.00
CA ILE A 119 -6.45 -0.95 14.05
C ILE A 119 -6.38 -2.24 14.87
N ILE A 120 -6.09 -3.37 14.21
CA ILE A 120 -5.93 -4.68 14.86
C ILE A 120 -4.50 -4.84 15.39
N SER A 121 -3.52 -4.37 14.64
CA SER A 121 -2.12 -4.35 15.08
C SER A 121 -1.36 -3.23 14.39
N LEU A 122 -0.45 -2.60 15.11
CA LEU A 122 0.47 -1.59 14.61
C LEU A 122 1.82 -1.76 15.32
N LYS A 123 2.88 -1.96 14.54
CA LYS A 123 4.23 -2.17 15.05
C LYS A 123 4.89 -0.84 15.42
N GLN A 124 5.30 -0.71 16.68
CA GLN A 124 5.81 0.56 17.24
C GLN A 124 7.26 0.87 16.85
N ASP A 125 8.03 -0.07 16.35
CA ASP A 125 9.40 0.15 15.86
C ASP A 125 9.46 0.32 14.33
N CYS A 126 8.37 0.82 13.72
CA CYS A 126 8.25 1.05 12.27
C CYS A 126 7.70 2.45 11.95
N ASP A 127 8.60 3.45 11.92
CA ASP A 127 8.21 4.86 11.85
C ASP A 127 7.48 5.24 10.56
N TRP A 128 7.91 4.69 9.42
CA TRP A 128 7.30 5.03 8.13
C TRP A 128 5.82 4.64 8.05
N ILE A 129 5.39 3.64 8.84
CA ILE A 129 3.98 3.21 8.91
C ILE A 129 3.16 3.97 9.92
N LYS A 130 3.72 4.32 11.08
CA LYS A 130 3.02 5.16 12.05
C LYS A 130 2.49 6.44 11.41
N ASN A 131 3.34 7.11 10.64
CA ASN A 131 2.98 8.36 9.96
C ASN A 131 1.82 8.17 8.99
N ILE A 132 1.77 7.03 8.28
CA ILE A 132 0.70 6.74 7.32
C ILE A 132 -0.62 6.45 8.02
N ILE A 133 -0.61 5.61 9.04
CA ILE A 133 -1.82 5.24 9.77
C ILE A 133 -2.36 6.43 10.56
N ALA A 134 -1.49 7.19 11.23
CA ALA A 134 -1.88 8.37 11.98
C ALA A 134 -2.54 9.43 11.10
N ASP A 135 -2.03 9.60 9.88
CA ASP A 135 -2.58 10.54 8.91
C ASP A 135 -3.96 10.14 8.36
N THR A 136 -4.36 8.88 8.50
CA THR A 136 -5.49 8.35 7.73
C THR A 136 -6.63 7.82 8.59
N VAL A 137 -6.33 7.32 9.79
CA VAL A 137 -7.31 6.65 10.66
C VAL A 137 -7.67 7.49 11.87
N ILE A 138 -6.78 8.38 12.30
CA ILE A 138 -7.00 9.23 13.46
C ILE A 138 -7.64 10.55 12.99
N PRO A 139 -8.82 10.93 13.50
CA PRO A 139 -9.38 12.27 13.32
C PRO A 139 -8.34 13.35 13.65
N LEU A 140 -8.30 14.44 12.88
CA LEU A 140 -7.26 15.49 13.00
C LEU A 140 -7.12 16.04 14.43
N ASP A 141 -8.24 16.09 15.15
CA ASP A 141 -8.39 16.52 16.53
C ASP A 141 -7.80 15.54 17.57
N GLU A 142 -7.72 14.25 17.26
CA GLU A 142 -7.22 13.21 18.17
C GLU A 142 -5.74 12.87 18.00
N ARG A 143 -5.07 13.37 16.96
CA ARG A 143 -3.65 13.08 16.66
C ARG A 143 -2.69 13.42 17.80
N LYS A 144 -2.98 14.48 18.57
CA LYS A 144 -2.19 14.90 19.74
C LYS A 144 -2.16 13.87 20.87
N ASN A 145 -3.20 13.03 20.99
CA ASN A 145 -3.26 12.02 22.05
C ASN A 145 -2.45 10.76 21.71
N ILE A 146 -2.31 10.42 20.42
CA ILE A 146 -1.53 9.28 19.98
C ILE A 146 -0.03 9.59 19.93
N GLU A 147 0.38 10.83 19.65
CA GLU A 147 1.77 11.29 19.84
C GLU A 147 2.27 11.05 21.29
N ASN A 148 1.38 11.24 22.27
CA ASN A 148 1.67 10.98 23.70
C ASN A 148 1.72 9.47 24.05
N MET A 149 1.05 8.60 23.29
CA MET A 149 1.10 7.14 23.47
C MET A 149 2.27 6.48 22.74
N ILE A 150 2.83 7.13 21.71
CA ILE A 150 3.98 6.63 20.94
C ILE A 150 5.32 6.96 21.64
N THR A 151 5.32 7.87 22.62
CA THR A 151 6.53 8.35 23.33
C THR A 151 6.75 7.72 24.72
N LYS A 152 6.09 6.59 25.02
CA LYS A 152 6.31 5.81 26.25
C LYS A 152 6.74 4.38 25.96
#